data_AF-G3HPK1-F1
#
_entry.id   AF-G3HPK1-F1
#
_cell.length_a   1.000
_cell.length_b   1.000
_cell.length_c   1.000
_cell.angle_alpha   90.00
_cell.angle_beta   90.00
_cell.angle_gamma   90.00
#
_symmetry.space_group_name_H-M   'P 1'
#
loop_
_entity.id
_entity.type
_entity.pdbx_description
1 polymer ?
#
loop_
_entity_poly.entity_id
_entity_poly.type
_entity_poly.pdbx_seq_one_letter_code
_entity_poly.pdbx_strand_id
1 'polypeptide(L)'
;MWQAGCLGDDSPITLLSTVVKYNSQYLNMRTLQEHADLMYGDIELLKDPQNQPYFARTDSVKRESRSGSTRVCHGKIYHEHSRGHKQCPYCLLYKYMYIHRPPTQMDAKSPFYLTARKEATDMGNVWYEEQRMGLRSLRGIVPNLARKVKLDNCENFTFVSFTQVSRRLSSHSCCQ
;
A
#
# COMPACT_ATOMS: atom_id res chain seq x y z
N MET A 1 4.40 -0.03 15.83
CA MET A 1 4.64 -0.36 14.41
C MET A 1 5.64 0.58 13.75
N TRP A 2 5.37 1.89 13.69
CA TRP A 2 6.33 2.89 13.20
C TRP A 2 7.65 2.88 13.98
N GLN A 3 7.59 3.01 15.31
CA GLN A 3 8.76 2.92 16.19
C GLN A 3 9.49 1.57 16.12
N ALA A 4 8.81 0.51 15.69
CA ALA A 4 9.39 -0.82 15.55
C ALA A 4 10.01 -1.07 14.16
N GLY A 5 10.13 -0.02 13.33
CA GLY A 5 10.69 -0.11 11.96
C GLY A 5 9.87 -0.99 11.01
N CYS A 6 8.60 -1.26 11.34
CA CYS A 6 7.74 -2.16 10.58
C CYS A 6 7.00 -1.43 9.44
N LEU A 7 6.85 -0.12 9.57
CA LEU A 7 6.20 0.79 8.63
C LEU A 7 7.09 2.01 8.43
N GLY A 8 7.01 2.64 7.27
CA GLY A 8 7.97 3.65 6.82
C GLY A 8 8.50 3.37 5.43
N ASP A 9 9.52 4.12 5.05
CA ASP A 9 10.21 4.06 3.77
C ASP A 9 11.70 3.83 3.95
N ASP A 10 12.13 3.19 5.04
CA ASP A 10 13.56 2.94 5.29
C ASP A 10 14.10 1.75 4.46
N SER A 11 13.21 0.92 3.90
CA SER A 11 13.59 -0.23 3.07
C SER A 11 12.47 -0.64 2.09
N PRO A 12 12.78 -1.39 1.02
CA PRO A 12 11.79 -1.90 0.07
C PRO A 12 10.64 -2.66 0.75
N ILE A 13 10.96 -3.49 1.75
CA ILE A 13 10.00 -4.31 2.49
C ILE A 13 9.14 -3.46 3.43
N THR A 14 9.75 -2.48 4.11
CA THR A 14 9.05 -1.59 5.03
C THR A 14 8.06 -0.70 4.27
N LEU A 15 8.47 -0.15 3.12
CA LEU A 15 7.60 0.64 2.25
C LEU A 15 6.44 -0.20 1.71
N LEU A 16 6.74 -1.40 1.19
CA LEU A 16 5.73 -2.33 0.68
C LEU A 16 4.70 -2.70 1.75
N SER A 17 5.16 -3.00 2.96
CA SER A 17 4.30 -3.31 4.10
C SER A 17 3.39 -2.13 4.47
N THR A 18 3.91 -0.92 4.36
CA THR A 18 3.16 0.31 4.62
C THR A 18 2.10 0.58 3.57
N VAL A 19 2.43 0.39 2.29
CA VAL A 19 1.48 0.49 1.17
C VAL A 19 0.35 -0.53 1.33
N VAL A 20 0.68 -1.78 1.66
CA VAL A 20 -0.33 -2.81 1.92
C VAL A 20 -1.28 -2.37 3.02
N LYS A 21 -0.75 -1.92 4.17
CA LYS A 21 -1.57 -1.41 5.27
C LYS A 21 -2.50 -0.28 4.83
N TYR A 22 -1.99 0.70 4.09
CA TYR A 22 -2.78 1.87 3.69
C TYR A 22 -3.80 1.55 2.60
N ASN A 23 -3.47 0.68 1.65
CA ASN A 23 -4.44 0.19 0.68
C ASN A 23 -5.58 -0.55 1.37
N SER A 24 -5.30 -1.39 2.38
CA SER A 24 -6.35 -2.02 3.18
C SER A 24 -7.16 -1.01 4.00
N GLN A 25 -6.50 0.00 4.56
CA GLN A 25 -7.12 0.97 5.46
C GLN A 25 -8.03 1.98 4.74
N TYR A 26 -7.61 2.46 3.56
CA TYR A 26 -8.23 3.61 2.88
C TYR A 26 -8.88 3.25 1.54
N LEU A 27 -8.40 2.22 0.83
CA LEU A 27 -8.92 1.82 -0.49
C LEU A 27 -9.85 0.60 -0.44
N ASN A 28 -10.35 0.29 0.75
CA ASN A 28 -11.30 -0.79 1.02
C ASN A 28 -10.83 -2.19 0.52
N MET A 29 -9.51 -2.43 0.50
CA MET A 29 -8.94 -3.74 0.15
C MET A 29 -9.02 -4.65 1.37
N ARG A 30 -9.76 -5.76 1.28
CA ARG A 30 -10.07 -6.61 2.44
C ARG A 30 -9.44 -8.00 2.36
N THR A 31 -9.28 -8.52 1.14
CA THR A 31 -8.89 -9.91 0.93
C THR A 31 -7.49 -10.02 0.30
N LEU A 32 -6.82 -11.15 0.55
CA LEU A 32 -5.56 -11.46 -0.11
C LEU A 32 -5.70 -11.43 -1.64
N GLN A 33 -6.82 -11.93 -2.17
CA GLN A 33 -7.07 -11.99 -3.60
C GLN A 33 -7.22 -10.60 -4.21
N GLU A 34 -7.92 -9.67 -3.55
CA GLU A 34 -7.98 -8.28 -4.01
C GLU A 34 -6.59 -7.67 -4.11
N HIS A 35 -5.74 -7.87 -3.09
CA HIS A 35 -4.36 -7.39 -3.15
C HIS A 35 -3.58 -8.09 -4.28
N ALA A 36 -3.74 -9.40 -4.45
CA ALA A 36 -3.04 -10.18 -5.46
C ALA A 36 -3.43 -9.80 -6.89
N ASP A 37 -4.69 -9.43 -7.13
CA ASP A 37 -5.23 -9.07 -8.45
C ASP A 37 -5.07 -7.60 -8.80
N LEU A 38 -4.65 -6.77 -7.83
CA LEU A 38 -4.51 -5.33 -8.03
C LEU A 38 -3.47 -5.05 -9.13
N MET A 39 -3.88 -4.27 -10.13
CA MET A 39 -3.01 -3.80 -11.21
C MET A 39 -2.59 -2.36 -10.97
N TYR A 40 -1.51 -1.92 -11.63
CA TYR A 40 -0.98 -0.57 -11.49
C TYR A 40 -2.03 0.50 -11.87
N GLY A 41 -2.77 0.27 -12.96
CA GLY A 41 -3.83 1.18 -13.42
C GLY A 41 -5.10 1.16 -12.58
N ASP A 42 -5.24 0.23 -11.62
CA ASP A 42 -6.39 0.20 -10.71
C ASP A 42 -6.24 1.23 -9.57
N ILE A 43 -5.06 1.81 -9.36
CA ILE A 43 -4.86 2.93 -8.44
C ILE A 43 -4.38 4.12 -9.24
N GLU A 44 -5.14 5.22 -9.18
CA GLU A 44 -4.85 6.42 -9.96
C GLU A 44 -4.72 7.64 -9.08
N LEU A 45 -3.85 8.55 -9.49
CA LEU A 45 -3.72 9.88 -8.91
C LEU A 45 -4.74 10.83 -9.57
N LEU A 46 -5.74 11.23 -8.80
CA LEU A 46 -6.85 12.08 -9.22
C LEU A 46 -6.82 13.42 -8.49
N LYS A 47 -7.69 14.32 -8.92
CA LYS A 47 -7.95 15.60 -8.25
C LYS A 47 -9.42 15.75 -7.93
N ASP A 48 -9.72 16.38 -6.80
CA ASP A 48 -11.10 16.67 -6.40
C ASP A 48 -11.56 18.03 -6.95
N PRO A 49 -12.82 18.46 -6.73
CA PRO A 49 -13.30 19.77 -7.19
C PRO A 49 -12.52 20.96 -6.63
N GLN A 50 -11.77 20.78 -5.54
CA GLN A 50 -10.89 21.78 -4.93
C GLN A 50 -9.45 21.68 -5.46
N ASN A 51 -9.23 20.91 -6.54
CA ASN A 51 -7.94 20.65 -7.17
C ASN A 51 -6.92 19.98 -6.21
N GLN A 52 -7.39 19.35 -5.13
CA GLN A 52 -6.53 18.62 -4.21
C GLN A 52 -6.22 17.21 -4.75
N PRO A 53 -4.93 16.81 -4.80
CA PRO A 53 -4.56 15.50 -5.29
C PRO A 53 -4.90 14.40 -4.28
N TYR A 54 -5.39 13.27 -4.77
CA TYR A 54 -5.63 12.06 -3.98
C TYR A 54 -5.45 10.80 -4.82
N PHE A 55 -5.03 9.71 -4.19
CA PHE A 55 -5.09 8.40 -4.83
C PHE A 55 -6.47 7.77 -4.62
N ALA A 56 -6.97 7.09 -5.65
CA ALA A 56 -8.20 6.31 -5.57
C ALA A 56 -8.00 4.95 -6.23
N ARG A 57 -8.64 3.92 -5.67
CA ARG A 57 -8.81 2.65 -6.37
C ARG A 57 -9.99 2.77 -7.32
N THR A 58 -9.80 2.41 -8.59
CA THR A 58 -10.83 2.44 -9.61
C THR A 58 -10.84 1.12 -10.39
N ASP A 59 -11.98 0.76 -10.95
CA ASP A 59 -12.12 -0.50 -11.71
C ASP A 59 -11.60 -0.37 -13.16
N SER A 60 -10.66 0.54 -13.43
CA SER A 60 -10.30 1.02 -14.77
C SER A 60 -9.82 -0.11 -15.67
N VAL A 61 -8.94 -0.97 -15.18
CA VAL A 61 -8.37 -2.08 -15.96
C VAL A 61 -9.42 -3.15 -16.25
N LYS A 62 -10.40 -3.33 -15.35
CA LYS A 62 -11.50 -4.29 -15.54
C LYS A 62 -12.61 -3.76 -16.48
N ARG A 63 -12.68 -2.43 -16.67
CA ARG A 63 -13.77 -1.74 -17.37
C ARG A 63 -13.48 -1.29 -18.80
N GLU A 64 -12.27 -1.53 -19.36
CA GLU A 64 -11.98 -1.27 -20.79
C GLU A 64 -13.02 -1.91 -21.75
N SER A 65 -13.85 -2.85 -21.28
CA SER A 65 -14.92 -3.50 -22.05
C SER A 65 -16.30 -2.82 -22.03
N ARG A 66 -16.54 -1.74 -21.25
CA ARG A 66 -17.89 -1.15 -21.10
C ARG A 66 -17.86 0.38 -21.17
N SER A 67 -18.00 0.89 -22.38
CA SER A 67 -18.26 2.31 -22.66
C SER A 67 -19.50 2.81 -21.89
N GLY A 68 -19.32 3.80 -21.00
CA GLY A 68 -20.44 4.60 -20.47
C GLY A 68 -20.77 4.50 -18.98
N SER A 69 -19.96 3.85 -18.14
CA SER A 69 -20.22 3.79 -16.69
C SER A 69 -19.44 4.85 -15.91
N THR A 70 -20.15 5.65 -15.09
CA THR A 70 -19.55 6.53 -14.08
C THR A 70 -18.45 5.81 -13.31
N ARG A 71 -17.25 6.39 -13.33
CA ARG A 71 -16.05 5.81 -12.72
C ARG A 71 -16.26 5.66 -11.21
N VAL A 72 -16.40 4.42 -10.74
CA VAL A 72 -16.57 4.14 -9.31
C VAL A 72 -15.20 4.20 -8.64
N CYS A 73 -15.08 5.03 -7.61
CA CYS A 73 -13.89 5.13 -6.77
C CYS A 73 -14.11 4.38 -5.45
N HIS A 74 -13.25 3.42 -5.15
CA HIS A 74 -13.28 2.61 -3.94
C HIS A 74 -12.29 3.18 -2.93
N GLY A 75 -12.74 4.20 -2.19
CA GLY A 75 -11.92 4.88 -1.19
C GLY A 75 -10.94 5.89 -1.79
N LYS A 76 -10.32 6.69 -0.92
CA LYS A 76 -9.44 7.80 -1.27
C LYS A 76 -8.29 7.93 -0.27
N ILE A 77 -7.09 8.25 -0.75
CA ILE A 77 -5.94 8.60 0.07
C ILE A 77 -5.53 10.02 -0.26
N TYR A 78 -5.83 10.95 0.65
CA TYR A 78 -5.37 12.34 0.59
C TYR A 78 -4.03 12.50 1.32
N HIS A 79 -3.39 13.64 1.13
CA HIS A 79 -2.31 14.07 2.00
C HIS A 79 -2.79 14.18 3.46
N GLU A 80 -2.07 13.52 4.37
CA GLU A 80 -2.29 13.63 5.80
C GLU A 80 -0.94 13.99 6.47
N HIS A 81 -0.64 15.28 6.48
CA HIS A 81 0.64 15.80 7.00
C HIS A 81 0.66 15.99 8.51
N SER A 82 -0.46 15.78 9.20
CA SER A 82 -0.56 15.90 10.67
C SER A 82 0.45 15.04 11.43
N ARG A 83 0.93 13.95 10.82
CA ARG A 83 1.94 13.03 11.36
C ARG A 83 3.31 13.12 10.67
N GLY A 84 3.53 14.18 9.88
CA GLY A 84 4.72 14.41 9.08
C GLY A 84 4.78 13.59 7.77
N HIS A 85 5.62 14.01 6.83
CA HIS A 85 5.72 13.40 5.50
C HIS A 85 6.14 11.93 5.53
N LYS A 86 6.92 11.52 6.54
CA LYS A 86 7.38 10.14 6.72
C LYS A 86 6.27 9.15 7.08
N GLN A 87 5.11 9.64 7.54
CA GLN A 87 3.95 8.80 7.86
C GLN A 87 2.76 9.05 6.93
N CYS A 88 2.82 10.09 6.09
CA CYS A 88 1.73 10.47 5.20
C CYS A 88 1.41 9.33 4.20
N PRO A 89 0.17 8.80 4.19
CA PRO A 89 -0.20 7.68 3.33
C PRO A 89 -0.07 8.02 1.84
N TYR A 90 -0.40 9.26 1.47
CA TYR A 90 -0.18 9.76 0.11
C TYR A 90 1.30 9.73 -0.27
N CYS A 91 2.18 10.31 0.55
CA CYS A 91 3.60 10.43 0.21
C CYS A 91 4.28 9.07 0.07
N LEU A 92 3.90 8.11 0.91
CA LEU A 92 4.45 6.75 0.90
C LEU A 92 3.93 5.94 -0.30
N LEU A 93 2.65 6.06 -0.63
CA LEU A 93 2.11 5.46 -1.85
C LEU A 93 2.74 6.08 -3.11
N TYR A 94 2.94 7.40 -3.12
CA TYR A 94 3.63 8.09 -4.21
C TYR A 94 5.07 7.58 -4.40
N LYS A 95 5.83 7.47 -3.30
CA LYS A 95 7.19 6.90 -3.33
C LYS A 95 7.20 5.50 -3.92
N TYR A 96 6.28 4.64 -3.49
CA TYR A 96 6.16 3.29 -4.01
C TYR A 96 5.85 3.26 -5.52
N MET A 97 4.88 4.06 -5.97
CA MET A 97 4.39 4.00 -7.35
C MET A 97 5.31 4.69 -8.36
N TYR A 98 5.92 5.82 -7.99
CA TYR A 98 6.58 6.70 -8.97
C TYR A 98 8.09 6.89 -8.76
N ILE A 99 8.60 6.64 -7.55
CA ILE A 99 10.03 6.83 -7.26
C ILE A 99 10.74 5.48 -7.27
N HIS A 100 10.18 4.50 -6.55
CA HIS A 100 10.84 3.24 -6.29
C HIS A 100 10.48 2.10 -7.23
N ARG A 101 9.50 2.32 -8.10
CA ARG A 101 9.02 1.35 -9.09
C ARG A 101 9.93 1.31 -10.32
N PRO A 102 10.17 0.13 -10.91
CA PRO A 102 10.81 0.02 -12.22
C PRO A 102 10.00 0.77 -13.29
N PRO A 103 10.65 1.58 -14.16
CA PRO A 103 9.96 2.27 -15.26
C PRO A 103 9.20 1.32 -16.21
N THR A 104 9.71 0.11 -16.40
CA THR A 104 9.11 -0.96 -17.20
C THR A 104 7.81 -1.52 -16.64
N GLN A 105 7.48 -1.22 -15.38
CA GLN A 105 6.27 -1.71 -14.69
C GLN A 105 5.23 -0.62 -14.45
N MET A 106 5.29 0.50 -15.18
CA MET A 106 4.34 1.61 -15.06
C MET A 106 3.13 1.50 -16.03
N ASP A 107 3.01 0.39 -16.76
CA ASP A 107 1.84 0.13 -17.60
C ASP A 107 0.61 -0.21 -16.75
N ALA A 108 -0.58 0.19 -17.20
CA ALA A 108 -1.83 -0.02 -16.48
C ALA A 108 -2.10 -1.50 -16.13
N LYS A 109 -1.67 -2.44 -16.99
CA LYS A 109 -1.84 -3.89 -16.83
C LYS A 109 -0.71 -4.54 -16.02
N SER A 110 0.29 -3.77 -15.60
CA SER A 110 1.36 -4.26 -14.74
C SER A 110 0.86 -4.64 -13.34
N PRO A 111 1.40 -5.69 -12.69
CA PRO A 111 1.07 -6.02 -11.30
C PRO A 111 1.31 -4.85 -10.35
N PHE A 112 0.36 -4.53 -9.46
CA PHE A 112 0.59 -3.45 -8.49
C PHE A 112 1.70 -3.79 -7.50
N TYR A 113 1.65 -4.98 -6.87
CA TYR A 113 2.66 -5.43 -5.92
C TYR A 113 3.81 -6.16 -6.62
N LEU A 114 5.01 -5.61 -6.47
CA LEU A 114 6.23 -6.13 -7.06
C LEU A 114 7.12 -6.76 -5.98
N THR A 115 8.00 -7.67 -6.40
CA THR A 115 8.97 -8.31 -5.50
C THR A 115 9.99 -7.28 -5.03
N ALA A 116 10.19 -7.20 -3.72
CA ALA A 116 11.18 -6.31 -3.12
C ALA A 116 12.60 -6.88 -3.28
N ARG A 117 13.55 -6.05 -3.72
CA ARG A 117 14.96 -6.43 -3.83
C ARG A 117 15.56 -6.70 -2.45
N LYS A 118 16.45 -7.71 -2.35
CA LYS A 118 16.96 -8.21 -1.07
C LYS A 118 18.23 -7.55 -0.54
N GLU A 119 19.07 -6.86 -1.33
CA GLU A 119 20.31 -6.25 -0.83
C GLU A 119 20.71 -4.91 -1.48
N ALA A 120 21.51 -4.15 -0.72
CA ALA A 120 21.48 -2.69 -0.58
C ALA A 120 22.71 -1.93 -1.12
N THR A 121 23.68 -2.61 -1.72
CA THR A 121 24.96 -1.96 -2.06
C THR A 121 24.92 -1.08 -3.30
N ASP A 122 23.82 -1.07 -4.05
CA ASP A 122 23.60 -0.09 -5.12
C ASP A 122 22.10 0.05 -5.43
N MET A 123 21.26 0.04 -4.38
CA MET A 123 19.85 0.38 -4.54
C MET A 123 19.77 1.88 -4.83
N GLY A 124 19.94 2.23 -6.11
CA GLY A 124 19.53 3.53 -6.62
C GLY A 124 18.04 3.76 -6.38
N ASN A 125 17.42 4.60 -7.19
CA ASN A 125 16.02 4.93 -6.92
C ASN A 125 15.06 3.73 -7.05
N VAL A 126 15.41 2.65 -7.76
CA VAL A 126 14.52 1.49 -8.01
C VAL A 126 14.69 0.37 -6.97
N TRP A 127 13.64 0.11 -6.18
CA TRP A 127 13.67 -0.85 -5.06
C TRP A 127 12.96 -2.17 -5.33
N TYR A 128 12.14 -2.22 -6.37
CA TYR A 128 11.36 -3.39 -6.71
C TYR A 128 11.89 -4.06 -7.98
N GLU A 129 11.69 -5.35 -8.09
CA GLU A 129 11.92 -6.13 -9.29
C GLU A 129 10.72 -6.03 -10.22
N GLU A 130 10.88 -6.39 -11.49
CA GLU A 130 9.76 -6.41 -12.43
C GLU A 130 8.74 -7.51 -12.12
N GLN A 131 9.17 -8.51 -11.35
CA GLN A 131 8.38 -9.69 -11.05
C GLN A 131 7.26 -9.38 -10.05
N ARG A 132 6.04 -9.83 -10.37
CA ARG A 132 4.89 -9.81 -9.44
C ARG A 132 5.26 -10.47 -8.11
N MET A 133 4.87 -9.84 -7.00
CA MET A 133 5.02 -10.45 -5.69
C MET A 133 4.20 -11.75 -5.58
N GLY A 134 4.84 -12.83 -5.15
CA GLY A 134 4.15 -14.12 -4.96
C GLY A 134 3.07 -14.08 -3.88
N LEU A 135 1.99 -14.84 -4.09
CA LEU A 135 0.84 -14.92 -3.17
C LEU A 135 1.24 -15.28 -1.73
N ARG A 136 2.21 -16.19 -1.57
CA ARG A 136 2.74 -16.58 -0.25
C ARG A 136 3.43 -15.41 0.45
N SER A 137 4.24 -14.65 -0.28
CA SER A 137 4.94 -13.48 0.24
C SER A 137 3.95 -12.40 0.66
N LEU A 138 2.94 -12.12 -0.17
CA LEU A 138 1.88 -11.14 0.11
C LEU A 138 1.06 -11.53 1.34
N ARG A 139 0.67 -12.82 1.46
CA ARG A 139 -0.02 -13.37 2.64
C ARG A 139 0.80 -13.22 3.91
N GLY A 140 2.13 -13.36 3.81
CA GLY A 140 3.04 -13.27 4.95
C GLY A 140 3.21 -11.87 5.52
N ILE A 141 2.90 -10.80 4.77
CA ILE A 141 3.15 -9.41 5.21
C ILE A 141 2.47 -9.11 6.55
N VAL A 142 1.15 -9.32 6.61
CA VAL A 142 0.36 -8.96 7.80
C VAL A 142 0.76 -9.76 9.05
N PRO A 143 0.86 -11.11 9.00
CA PRO A 143 1.36 -11.89 10.14
C PRO A 143 2.78 -11.49 10.56
N ASN A 144 3.66 -11.19 9.60
CA ASN A 144 5.02 -10.74 9.92
C ASN A 144 5.02 -9.39 10.64
N LEU A 145 4.16 -8.45 10.25
CA LEU A 145 4.00 -7.17 10.95
C LEU A 145 3.48 -7.39 12.37
N ALA A 146 2.42 -8.19 12.53
CA ALA A 146 1.84 -8.50 13.84
C ALA A 146 2.86 -9.19 14.77
N ARG A 147 3.67 -10.12 14.24
CA ARG A 147 4.75 -10.79 14.99
C ARG A 147 5.83 -9.81 15.45
N LYS A 148 6.26 -8.90 14.58
CA LYS A 148 7.30 -7.90 14.93
C LYS A 148 6.87 -6.97 16.07
N VAL A 149 5.57 -6.68 16.19
CA VAL A 149 5.03 -5.88 17.32
C VAL A 149 4.47 -6.72 18.46
N LYS A 150 4.79 -8.02 18.50
CA LYS A 150 4.42 -8.94 19.58
C LYS A 150 2.91 -8.96 19.88
N LEU A 151 2.07 -8.95 18.84
CA LEU A 151 0.63 -9.14 19.01
C LEU A 151 0.31 -10.63 19.17
N ASP A 152 -0.56 -10.95 20.12
CA ASP A 152 -1.06 -12.30 20.34
C ASP A 152 -1.81 -12.83 19.12
N ASN A 153 -1.74 -14.14 18.87
CA ASN A 153 -2.39 -14.81 17.72
C ASN A 153 -2.04 -14.20 16.35
N CYS A 154 -0.82 -13.67 16.20
CA CYS A 154 -0.37 -12.96 14.99
C CYS A 154 -0.54 -13.76 13.67
N GLU A 155 -0.54 -15.09 13.72
CA GLU A 155 -0.72 -15.96 12.55
C GLU A 155 -2.13 -15.89 11.94
N ASN A 156 -3.13 -15.50 12.74
CA ASN A 156 -4.52 -15.40 12.32
C ASN A 156 -4.89 -13.99 11.81
N PHE A 157 -3.93 -13.07 11.74
CA PHE A 157 -4.21 -11.71 11.29
C PHE A 157 -4.49 -11.66 9.79
N THR A 158 -5.63 -11.08 9.45
CA THR A 158 -6.02 -10.70 8.09
C THR A 158 -5.73 -9.22 7.86
N PHE A 159 -5.75 -8.77 6.60
CA PHE A 159 -5.64 -7.35 6.27
C PHE A 159 -6.68 -6.49 7.02
N VAL A 160 -7.89 -7.01 7.21
CA VAL A 160 -8.97 -6.33 7.96
C VAL A 160 -8.68 -6.28 9.46
N SER A 161 -8.36 -7.41 10.10
CA SER A 161 -8.12 -7.41 11.55
C SER A 161 -6.87 -6.60 11.91
N PHE A 162 -5.84 -6.63 11.06
CA PHE A 162 -4.64 -5.83 11.23
C PHE A 162 -4.90 -4.33 11.18
N THR A 163 -5.69 -3.85 10.20
CA THR A 163 -6.02 -2.42 10.12
C THR A 163 -6.86 -1.94 11.31
N GLN A 164 -7.79 -2.77 11.79
CA GLN A 164 -8.59 -2.47 12.99
C GLN A 164 -7.72 -2.34 14.25
N VAL A 165 -6.83 -3.32 14.49
CA VAL A 165 -5.91 -3.29 15.64
C VAL A 165 -4.90 -2.14 15.52
N SER A 166 -4.40 -1.88 14.31
CA SER A 166 -3.48 -0.76 14.05
C SER A 166 -4.08 0.60 14.39
N ARG A 167 -5.37 0.80 14.11
CA ARG A 167 -6.06 2.06 14.45
C ARG A 167 -6.12 2.25 15.96
N ARG A 168 -6.45 1.18 16.72
CA ARG A 168 -6.49 1.21 18.19
C ARG A 168 -5.13 1.51 18.81
N LEU A 169 -4.06 0.87 18.33
CA LEU A 169 -2.70 1.11 18.83
C LEU A 169 -2.22 2.55 18.55
N SER A 170 -2.72 3.17 17.47
CA SER A 170 -2.39 4.54 17.08
C SER A 170 -3.19 5.60 17.87
N SER A 171 -4.31 5.22 18.50
CA SER A 171 -5.10 6.11 19.36
C SER A 171 -4.61 6.11 20.81
N HIS A 172 -4.01 5.01 21.29
CA HIS A 172 -3.44 4.94 22.65
C HIS A 172 -2.12 5.71 22.82
N SER A 173 -1.48 6.14 21.72
CA SER A 173 -0.24 6.92 21.74
C SER A 173 -0.46 8.44 21.83
N CYS A 174 -1.71 8.91 21.95
CA CYS A 174 -2.06 10.32 22.09
C CYS A 174 -2.29 10.75 23.56
N CYS A 175 -2.19 9.81 24.51
CA CYS A 175 -2.34 10.06 25.94
C CYS A 175 -1.11 9.59 26.72
N GLN A 176 0.07 10.12 26.39
CA GLN A 176 1.22 10.17 27.31
C GLN A 176 2.01 11.46 27.04
#